data_AF-A0A7S2MEK7-F1
#
_entry.id   AF-A0A7S2MEK7-F1
#
_cell.length_a   1.000
_cell.length_b   1.000
_cell.length_c   1.000
_cell.angle_alpha   90.00
_cell.angle_beta   90.00
_cell.angle_gamma   90.00
#
_symmetry.space_group_name_H-M   'P 1'
#
loop_
_entity.id
_entity.type
_entity.pdbx_description
1 polymer ?
#
loop_
_entity_poly.entity_id
_entity_poly.type
_entity_poly.pdbx_seq_one_letter_code
_entity_poly.pdbx_strand_id
1 'polypeptide(L)'
;GGSERGRSSSLCAPRVWVTLHVDYTSKYGIGVRLSNGSTGVYFNDSTKITLDPEGYRFLYVERARYGDLDLAVGERSSPAEKSDEYTTAVYPDGLRKKVTLLHHFREYLEKESHKQASASVDKASEGLVIEAMEKRIHLWPRDAWNAPAKEELVYVKKFVRTKHAILFRLSNSTVQVIFTDCTEIILSSEARVVTFRDKSRRRRAFTLESVVHEPRPDIMKRLQYTKQILQQLVSKR
;
A
#
# COMPACT_ATOMS: atom_id res chain seq x y z
N GLY A 1 -33.71 -24.96 20.82
CA GLY A 1 -32.81 -23.80 20.88
C GLY A 1 -31.38 -24.27 20.74
N GLY A 2 -30.82 -24.18 19.54
CA GLY A 2 -29.41 -24.48 19.28
C GLY A 2 -28.64 -23.17 19.20
N SER A 3 -27.78 -22.92 20.19
CA SER A 3 -26.89 -21.76 20.22
C SER A 3 -25.77 -21.98 19.21
N GLU A 4 -25.88 -21.36 18.05
CA GLU A 4 -24.76 -21.19 17.11
C GLU A 4 -23.77 -20.20 17.73
N ARG A 5 -22.67 -20.73 18.27
CA ARG A 5 -21.48 -19.95 18.59
C ARG A 5 -20.91 -19.39 17.29
N GLY A 6 -21.24 -18.13 17.01
CA GLY A 6 -20.64 -17.36 15.92
C GLY A 6 -19.13 -17.40 16.02
N ARG A 7 -18.48 -18.02 15.03
CA ARG A 7 -17.05 -17.88 14.81
C ARG A 7 -16.80 -16.39 14.56
N SER A 8 -16.12 -15.71 15.48
CA SER A 8 -15.60 -14.37 15.22
C SER A 8 -14.59 -14.47 14.09
N SER A 9 -15.01 -14.23 12.85
CA SER A 9 -14.07 -14.02 11.75
C SER A 9 -13.26 -12.78 12.10
N SER A 10 -12.00 -12.96 12.49
CA SER A 10 -11.07 -11.85 12.65
C SER A 10 -11.05 -11.07 11.34
N LEU A 11 -11.50 -9.82 11.38
CA LEU A 11 -11.45 -8.95 10.21
C LEU A 11 -10.00 -8.82 9.78
N CYS A 12 -9.64 -9.44 8.66
CA CYS A 12 -8.29 -9.39 8.12
C CYS A 12 -8.11 -8.04 7.42
N ALA A 13 -7.73 -7.03 8.21
CA ALA A 13 -7.37 -5.72 7.69
C ALA A 13 -6.18 -5.84 6.71
N PRO A 14 -6.10 -4.99 5.68
CA PRO A 14 -4.97 -5.00 4.73
C PRO A 14 -3.65 -4.84 5.49
N ARG A 15 -2.69 -5.75 5.26
CA ARG A 15 -1.39 -5.74 5.95
C ARG A 15 -0.51 -4.56 5.51
N VAL A 16 -0.53 -4.24 4.22
CA VAL A 16 0.30 -3.20 3.63
C VAL A 16 -0.54 -2.25 2.79
N TRP A 17 -0.46 -0.94 3.07
CA TRP A 17 -1.12 0.15 2.34
C TRP A 17 -0.20 1.39 2.27
N VAL A 18 -0.52 2.36 1.43
CA VAL A 18 0.23 3.62 1.30
C VAL A 18 -0.08 4.54 2.48
N THR A 19 0.94 4.97 3.22
CA THR A 19 0.79 5.94 4.32
C THR A 19 1.06 7.36 3.85
N LEU A 20 2.04 7.53 2.95
CA LEU A 20 2.43 8.81 2.36
C LEU A 20 2.68 8.65 0.88
N HIS A 21 2.44 9.71 0.12
CA HIS A 21 2.78 9.78 -1.29
C HIS A 21 3.25 11.19 -1.66
N VAL A 22 4.14 11.28 -2.63
CA VAL A 22 4.62 12.52 -3.22
C VAL A 22 4.58 12.42 -4.74
N ASP A 23 3.88 13.35 -5.37
CA ASP A 23 3.72 13.39 -6.81
C ASP A 23 4.84 14.22 -7.44
N TYR A 24 5.70 13.56 -8.20
CA TYR A 24 6.75 14.17 -9.02
C TYR A 24 6.66 13.70 -10.47
N THR A 25 5.43 13.43 -10.95
CA THR A 25 5.14 12.87 -12.27
C THR A 25 5.49 13.81 -13.42
N SER A 26 5.68 15.10 -13.17
CA SER A 26 6.20 16.04 -14.18
C SER A 26 7.62 15.72 -14.63
N LYS A 27 8.39 14.97 -13.83
CA LYS A 27 9.79 14.63 -14.14
C LYS A 27 10.12 13.15 -14.00
N TYR A 28 9.73 12.51 -12.89
CA TYR A 28 10.22 11.19 -12.53
C TYR A 28 9.12 10.16 -12.33
N GLY A 29 8.10 10.49 -11.54
CA GLY A 29 7.07 9.54 -11.12
C GLY A 29 6.48 9.88 -9.75
N ILE A 30 5.81 8.90 -9.14
CA ILE A 30 5.20 9.04 -7.82
C ILE A 30 5.97 8.21 -6.79
N GLY A 31 6.42 8.85 -5.72
CA GLY A 31 7.04 8.19 -4.56
C GLY A 31 5.98 7.87 -3.51
N VAL A 32 6.11 6.73 -2.83
CA VAL A 32 5.21 6.28 -1.77
C VAL A 32 5.96 5.71 -0.57
N ARG A 33 5.43 5.92 0.63
CA ARG A 33 5.80 5.18 1.84
C ARG A 33 4.66 4.23 2.19
N LEU A 34 5.00 2.99 2.52
CA LEU A 34 4.05 1.95 2.89
C LEU A 34 3.94 1.79 4.41
N SER A 35 2.86 1.18 4.88
CA SER A 35 2.57 1.00 6.30
C SER A 35 3.54 0.07 7.03
N ASN A 36 4.26 -0.78 6.30
CA ASN A 36 5.33 -1.62 6.83
C ASN A 36 6.71 -0.92 6.83
N GLY A 37 6.78 0.36 6.44
CA GLY A 37 8.03 1.12 6.38
C GLY A 37 8.77 1.05 5.05
N SER A 38 8.36 0.19 4.12
CA SER A 38 8.94 0.11 2.78
C SER A 38 8.70 1.41 1.99
N THR A 39 9.61 1.73 1.07
CA THR A 39 9.50 2.90 0.19
C THR A 39 9.43 2.45 -1.26
N GLY A 40 8.43 2.93 -1.99
CA GLY A 40 8.24 2.60 -3.41
C GLY A 40 8.30 3.82 -4.32
N VAL A 41 8.68 3.62 -5.57
CA VAL A 41 8.55 4.61 -6.64
C VAL A 41 7.93 3.94 -7.86
N TYR A 42 6.87 4.55 -8.40
CA TYR A 42 6.33 4.22 -9.72
C TYR A 42 6.84 5.29 -10.70
N PHE A 43 7.68 4.89 -11.65
CA PHE A 43 8.30 5.81 -12.61
C PHE A 43 7.38 6.08 -13.81
N ASN A 44 7.61 7.20 -14.49
CA ASN A 44 6.87 7.59 -15.69
C ASN A 44 7.00 6.60 -16.86
N ASP A 45 8.09 5.83 -16.91
CA ASP A 45 8.29 4.76 -17.88
C ASP A 45 7.52 3.46 -17.54
N SER A 46 6.66 3.49 -16.50
CA SER A 46 5.86 2.38 -15.98
C SER A 46 6.65 1.24 -15.32
N THR A 47 7.95 1.46 -15.08
CA THR A 47 8.75 0.61 -14.20
C THR A 47 8.55 0.99 -12.73
N LYS A 48 8.86 0.08 -11.82
CA LYS A 48 8.59 0.26 -10.40
C LYS A 48 9.80 -0.20 -9.60
N ILE A 49 10.06 0.45 -8.48
CA ILE A 49 11.08 0.02 -7.52
C ILE A 49 10.50 0.08 -6.11
N THR A 50 10.77 -0.90 -5.27
CA THR A 50 10.37 -0.89 -3.86
C THR A 50 11.54 -1.34 -3.01
N LEU A 51 11.94 -0.47 -2.09
CA LEU A 51 12.97 -0.70 -1.09
C LEU A 51 12.34 -1.24 0.19
N ASP A 52 12.97 -2.23 0.78
CA ASP A 52 12.60 -2.75 2.09
C ASP A 52 12.73 -1.69 3.20
N PRO A 53 12.09 -1.91 4.37
CA PRO A 53 12.17 -1.00 5.49
C PRO A 53 13.62 -0.73 5.94
N GLU A 54 14.46 -1.76 5.91
CA GLU A 54 15.86 -1.71 6.34
C GLU A 54 16.76 -0.92 5.37
N GLY A 55 16.36 -0.77 4.10
CA GLY A 55 17.15 -0.07 3.09
C GLY A 55 18.27 -0.89 2.44
N TYR A 56 18.21 -2.20 2.57
CA TYR A 56 19.23 -3.10 2.07
C TYR A 56 18.88 -3.71 0.72
N ARG A 57 17.63 -4.17 0.55
CA ARG A 57 17.17 -4.84 -0.67
C ARG A 57 16.02 -4.11 -1.32
N PHE A 58 16.00 -4.13 -2.64
CA PHE A 58 14.89 -3.59 -3.41
C PHE A 58 14.43 -4.55 -4.50
N LEU A 59 13.12 -4.53 -4.74
CA LEU A 59 12.49 -5.17 -5.88
C LEU A 59 12.40 -4.15 -7.02
N TYR A 60 12.86 -4.52 -8.21
CA TYR A 60 12.62 -3.78 -9.44
C TYR A 60 11.63 -4.55 -10.32
N VAL A 61 10.64 -3.85 -10.85
CA VAL A 61 9.62 -4.43 -11.72
C VAL A 61 9.67 -3.70 -13.06
N GLU A 62 9.89 -4.47 -14.13
CA GLU A 62 9.89 -3.96 -15.48
C GLU A 62 8.47 -3.54 -15.93
N ARG A 63 8.40 -2.79 -17.02
CA ARG A 63 7.12 -2.45 -17.64
C ARG A 63 6.49 -3.71 -18.22
N ALA A 64 5.28 -4.04 -17.79
CA ALA A 64 4.47 -5.10 -18.40
C ALA A 64 4.29 -4.84 -19.91
N ARG A 65 4.57 -5.84 -20.74
CA ARG A 65 4.36 -5.76 -22.20
C ARG A 65 2.91 -6.13 -22.52
N TYR A 66 2.35 -5.53 -23.57
CA TYR A 66 0.95 -5.76 -23.98
C TYR A 66 0.66 -7.25 -24.25
N GLY A 67 1.62 -8.01 -24.79
CA GLY A 67 1.47 -9.44 -25.07
C GLY A 67 1.35 -10.33 -23.83
N ASP A 68 1.89 -9.91 -22.68
CA ASP A 68 1.76 -10.68 -21.43
C ASP A 68 0.35 -10.58 -20.86
N LEU A 69 -0.41 -9.51 -21.16
CA LEU A 69 -1.80 -9.34 -20.72
C LEU A 69 -2.81 -10.24 -21.44
N ASP A 70 -2.54 -10.63 -22.69
CA ASP A 70 -3.48 -11.38 -23.55
C ASP A 70 -3.49 -12.88 -23.22
N LEU A 71 -2.38 -13.41 -22.70
CA LEU A 71 -2.27 -14.81 -22.25
C LEU A 71 -2.97 -15.07 -20.90
N ALA A 72 -3.29 -14.01 -20.14
CA ALA A 72 -3.97 -14.12 -18.84
C ALA A 72 -5.50 -14.07 -18.93
N VAL A 73 -6.10 -14.08 -20.12
CA VAL A 73 -7.57 -14.04 -20.29
C VAL A 73 -8.27 -15.33 -19.79
N GLY A 74 -7.51 -16.38 -19.42
CA GLY A 74 -8.04 -17.61 -18.82
C GLY A 74 -7.70 -17.85 -17.34
N GLU A 75 -6.71 -17.15 -16.78
CA GLU A 75 -6.26 -17.35 -15.40
C GLU A 75 -6.62 -16.15 -14.52
N ARG A 76 -7.12 -16.41 -13.31
CA ARG A 76 -7.43 -15.35 -12.31
C ARG A 76 -6.17 -14.63 -11.77
N SER A 77 -5.01 -14.93 -12.34
CA SER A 77 -3.69 -14.40 -12.01
C SER A 77 -3.38 -13.27 -12.99
N SER A 78 -3.15 -12.05 -12.48
CA SER A 78 -2.57 -11.00 -13.34
C SER A 78 -1.24 -11.52 -13.93
N PRO A 79 -0.89 -11.23 -15.19
CA PRO A 79 0.38 -11.67 -15.76
C PRO A 79 1.51 -11.30 -14.81
N ALA A 80 2.39 -12.25 -14.52
CA ALA A 80 3.52 -12.00 -13.63
C ALA A 80 4.39 -10.91 -14.28
N GLU A 81 4.31 -9.68 -13.76
CA GLU A 81 5.22 -8.62 -14.18
C GLU A 81 6.64 -9.10 -13.87
N LYS A 82 7.52 -9.14 -14.88
CA LYS A 82 8.91 -9.54 -14.69
C LYS A 82 9.54 -8.65 -13.61
N SER A 83 9.98 -9.29 -12.53
CA SER A 83 10.56 -8.62 -11.38
C SER A 83 11.86 -9.29 -10.98
N ASP A 84 12.81 -8.47 -10.55
CA ASP A 84 14.13 -8.89 -10.10
C ASP A 84 14.43 -8.20 -8.76
N GLU A 85 15.07 -8.94 -7.85
CA GLU A 85 15.54 -8.39 -6.58
C GLU A 85 17.04 -8.09 -6.61
N TYR A 86 17.40 -6.96 -6.02
CA TYR A 86 18.77 -6.48 -5.92
C TYR A 86 19.05 -5.94 -4.52
N THR A 87 20.32 -5.67 -4.21
CA THR A 87 20.70 -4.94 -3.00
C THR A 87 21.05 -3.51 -3.36
N THR A 88 21.05 -2.59 -2.40
CA THR A 88 21.52 -1.21 -2.60
C THR A 88 23.03 -1.12 -2.86
N ALA A 89 23.77 -2.21 -2.67
CA ALA A 89 25.19 -2.32 -2.99
C ALA A 89 25.45 -2.97 -4.36
N VAL A 90 24.58 -3.88 -4.83
CA VAL A 90 24.80 -4.70 -6.03
C VAL A 90 23.55 -4.70 -6.90
N TYR A 91 23.64 -4.01 -8.03
CA TYR A 91 22.59 -3.90 -9.05
C TYR A 91 23.21 -3.51 -10.40
N PRO A 92 22.54 -3.78 -11.54
CA PRO A 92 23.06 -3.41 -12.86
C PRO A 92 23.12 -1.89 -13.06
N ASP A 93 24.15 -1.41 -13.76
CA ASP A 93 24.42 0.04 -13.97
C ASP A 93 23.22 0.80 -14.56
N GLY A 94 22.40 0.14 -15.36
CA GLY A 94 21.17 0.72 -15.94
C GLY A 94 20.15 1.20 -14.89
N LEU A 95 20.20 0.68 -13.66
CA LEU A 95 19.32 1.09 -12.56
C LEU A 95 19.87 2.24 -11.71
N ARG A 96 21.13 2.65 -11.89
CA ARG A 96 21.79 3.64 -11.03
C ARG A 96 20.98 4.91 -10.83
N LYS A 97 20.44 5.50 -11.90
CA LYS A 97 19.59 6.71 -11.81
C LYS A 97 18.31 6.47 -11.01
N LYS A 98 17.67 5.31 -11.16
CA LYS A 98 16.44 4.94 -10.45
C LYS A 98 16.69 4.68 -8.97
N VAL A 99 17.79 4.02 -8.63
CA VAL A 99 18.23 3.79 -7.24
C VAL A 99 18.56 5.12 -6.56
N THR A 100 19.26 6.04 -7.22
CA THR A 100 19.49 7.39 -6.69
C THR A 100 18.17 8.13 -6.40
N LEU A 101 17.22 8.10 -7.34
CA LEU A 101 15.90 8.71 -7.12
C LEU A 101 15.13 8.04 -5.97
N LEU A 102 15.20 6.72 -5.84
CA LEU A 102 14.60 5.98 -4.73
C LEU A 102 15.14 6.47 -3.38
N HIS A 103 16.45 6.67 -3.23
CA HIS A 103 17.02 7.23 -2.00
C HIS A 103 16.51 8.65 -1.71
N HIS A 104 16.45 9.52 -2.72
CA HIS A 104 15.88 10.86 -2.54
C HIS A 104 14.41 10.85 -2.11
N PHE A 105 13.59 9.99 -2.73
CA PHE A 105 12.19 9.82 -2.31
C PHE A 105 12.09 9.27 -0.89
N ARG A 106 12.92 8.29 -0.51
CA ARG A 106 12.97 7.73 0.85
C ARG A 106 13.25 8.82 1.88
N GLU A 107 14.34 9.56 1.71
CA GLU A 107 14.73 10.61 2.65
C GLU A 107 13.64 11.67 2.82
N TYR A 108 13.01 12.08 1.71
CA TYR A 108 11.91 13.05 1.74
C TYR A 108 10.70 12.50 2.50
N LEU A 109 10.25 11.28 2.16
CA LEU A 109 9.08 10.65 2.77
C LEU A 109 9.30 10.31 4.25
N GLU A 110 10.51 9.94 4.65
CA GLU A 110 10.90 9.75 6.05
C GLU A 110 10.78 11.05 6.83
N LYS A 111 11.36 12.14 6.32
CA LYS A 111 11.25 13.46 6.96
C LYS A 111 9.80 13.88 7.11
N GLU A 112 8.97 13.65 6.08
CA GLU A 112 7.56 14.01 6.13
C GLU A 112 6.75 13.12 7.11
N SER A 113 7.11 11.85 7.23
CA SER A 113 6.54 10.94 8.23
C SER A 113 6.79 11.41 9.66
N HIS A 114 8.00 11.88 9.97
CA HIS A 114 8.34 12.38 11.30
C HIS A 114 7.55 13.65 11.66
N LYS A 115 7.37 14.56 10.70
CA LYS A 115 6.54 15.77 10.91
C LYS A 115 5.08 15.45 11.21
N GLN A 116 4.52 14.44 10.53
CA GLN A 116 3.14 14.01 10.80
C GLN A 116 3.01 13.36 12.18
N ALA A 117 4.01 12.59 12.61
CA ALA A 117 4.06 12.03 13.95
C ALA A 117 4.11 13.15 15.01
N SER A 118 5.05 14.10 14.90
CA SER A 118 5.19 15.21 15.86
C SER A 118 3.97 16.13 15.92
N ALA A 119 3.21 16.27 14.84
CA ALA A 119 1.98 17.08 14.81
C ALA A 119 0.76 16.40 15.45
N SER A 120 0.83 15.09 15.74
CA SER A 120 -0.29 14.29 16.23
C SER A 120 -0.15 13.84 17.69
N VAL A 121 0.93 14.23 18.37
CA VAL A 121 1.27 13.80 19.74
C VAL A 121 1.07 14.97 20.71
N ASP A 122 0.14 14.81 21.65
CA ASP A 122 0.14 15.60 22.89
C ASP A 122 1.44 15.27 23.65
N LYS A 123 2.21 16.31 24.03
CA LYS A 123 3.57 16.24 24.63
C LYS A 123 3.77 15.23 25.77
N ALA A 124 2.71 14.71 26.37
CA ALA A 124 2.75 13.69 27.43
C ALA A 124 2.84 12.23 26.93
N SER A 125 2.49 11.97 25.66
CA SER A 125 2.43 10.61 25.10
C SER A 125 3.67 10.20 24.31
N GLU A 126 4.53 11.16 23.95
CA GLU A 126 5.74 10.98 23.13
C GLU A 126 6.74 9.97 23.72
N GLY A 127 6.90 9.95 25.05
CA GLY A 127 7.78 9.01 25.73
C GLY A 127 7.30 7.55 25.68
N LEU A 128 5.98 7.32 25.66
CA LEU A 128 5.40 5.96 25.68
C LEU A 128 5.32 5.33 24.28
N VAL A 129 5.09 6.13 23.23
CA VAL A 129 5.04 5.61 21.85
C VAL A 129 6.41 5.21 21.32
N ILE A 130 7.47 5.96 21.62
CA ILE A 130 8.84 5.61 21.20
C ILE A 130 9.28 4.32 21.90
N GLU A 131 9.06 4.21 23.21
CA GLU A 131 9.42 3.01 23.97
C GLU A 131 8.64 1.76 23.52
N ALA A 132 7.36 1.90 23.17
CA ALA A 132 6.55 0.79 22.65
C ALA A 132 6.94 0.38 21.21
N MET A 133 7.41 1.33 20.40
CA MET A 133 7.89 1.07 19.03
C MET A 133 9.27 0.41 19.03
N GLU A 134 10.19 0.88 19.88
CA GLU A 134 11.52 0.28 20.10
C GLU A 134 11.43 -1.12 20.72
N LYS A 135 10.51 -1.33 21.67
CA LYS A 135 10.22 -2.66 22.23
C LYS A 135 9.61 -3.61 21.20
N ARG A 136 8.80 -3.13 20.25
CA ARG A 136 8.29 -3.98 19.15
C ARG A 136 9.35 -4.36 18.12
N ILE A 137 10.36 -3.52 17.91
CA ILE A 137 11.52 -3.86 17.07
C ILE A 137 12.39 -4.94 17.74
N HIS A 138 12.44 -4.99 19.09
CA HIS A 138 13.24 -5.96 19.86
C HIS A 138 12.47 -7.18 20.41
N LEU A 139 11.15 -7.25 20.24
CA LEU A 139 10.30 -8.40 20.64
C LEU A 139 10.01 -9.36 19.48
N TRP A 140 10.90 -9.45 18.49
CA TRP A 140 10.89 -10.61 17.60
C TRP A 140 11.56 -11.78 18.34
N PRO A 141 10.91 -12.96 18.46
CA PRO A 141 11.48 -14.09 19.16
C PRO A 141 12.86 -14.45 18.59
N ARG A 142 13.88 -14.45 19.47
CA ARG A 142 15.27 -14.79 19.15
C ARG A 142 15.44 -16.26 18.69
N ASP A 143 14.38 -17.07 18.83
CA ASP A 143 14.37 -18.50 18.50
C ASP A 143 13.64 -18.84 17.19
N ALA A 144 13.39 -17.86 16.31
CA ALA A 144 12.86 -18.10 14.96
C ALA A 144 13.94 -18.66 14.00
N TRP A 145 14.52 -19.82 14.34
CA TRP A 145 15.43 -20.61 13.50
C TRP A 145 14.73 -21.16 12.23
N ASN A 146 13.40 -21.00 12.15
CA ASN A 146 12.67 -20.99 10.88
C ASN A 146 12.48 -19.51 10.49
N ALA A 147 13.39 -18.96 9.69
CA ALA A 147 13.23 -17.62 9.13
C ALA A 147 11.82 -17.50 8.51
N PRO A 148 11.02 -16.45 8.82
CA PRO A 148 9.74 -16.27 8.15
C PRO A 148 10.02 -16.23 6.65
N ALA A 149 9.26 -17.03 5.89
CA ALA A 149 9.35 -17.06 4.43
C ALA A 149 9.47 -15.62 3.91
N LYS A 150 10.55 -15.36 3.17
CA LYS A 150 10.96 -14.05 2.64
C LYS A 150 9.73 -13.22 2.27
N GLU A 151 9.35 -12.24 3.10
CA GLU A 151 8.16 -11.43 2.81
C GLU A 151 8.40 -10.68 1.49
N GLU A 152 7.49 -10.90 0.55
CA GLU A 152 7.54 -10.30 -0.79
C GLU A 152 7.31 -8.78 -0.68
N LEU A 153 8.17 -8.01 -1.35
CA LEU A 153 8.07 -6.54 -1.32
C LEU A 153 6.83 -6.07 -2.08
N VAL A 154 5.87 -5.49 -1.35
CA VAL A 154 4.65 -4.94 -1.92
C VAL A 154 4.97 -3.66 -2.69
N TYR A 155 4.53 -3.57 -3.94
CA TYR A 155 4.80 -2.43 -4.80
C TYR A 155 3.49 -1.84 -5.38
N VAL A 156 3.54 -0.60 -5.86
CA VAL A 156 2.39 0.05 -6.52
C VAL A 156 2.26 -0.49 -7.95
N LYS A 157 1.27 -1.34 -8.21
CA LYS A 157 0.97 -1.87 -9.56
C LYS A 157 0.49 -0.77 -10.51
N LYS A 158 -0.38 0.12 -10.03
CA LYS A 158 -0.94 1.23 -10.81
C LYS A 158 -1.43 2.32 -9.88
N PHE A 159 -1.40 3.57 -10.33
CA PHE A 159 -2.08 4.66 -9.66
C PHE A 159 -2.94 5.46 -10.64
N VAL A 160 -4.00 6.08 -10.14
CA VAL A 160 -4.86 7.01 -10.89
C VAL A 160 -5.14 8.21 -10.04
N ARG A 161 -4.88 9.39 -10.57
CA ARG A 161 -5.30 10.65 -9.97
C ARG A 161 -6.53 11.17 -10.70
N THR A 162 -7.54 11.56 -9.94
CA THR A 162 -8.71 12.29 -10.41
C THR A 162 -8.77 13.65 -9.73
N LYS A 163 -9.78 14.46 -10.07
CA LYS A 163 -10.06 15.73 -9.40
C LYS A 163 -10.33 15.58 -7.89
N HIS A 164 -10.85 14.43 -7.45
CA HIS A 164 -11.38 14.25 -6.10
C HIS A 164 -10.65 13.19 -5.28
N ALA A 165 -9.78 12.38 -5.89
CA ALA A 165 -9.07 11.33 -5.20
C ALA A 165 -7.80 10.91 -5.94
N ILE A 166 -6.96 10.17 -5.22
CA ILE A 166 -5.92 9.33 -5.79
C ILE A 166 -6.19 7.87 -5.42
N LEU A 167 -6.14 6.98 -6.40
CA LEU A 167 -6.29 5.54 -6.25
C LEU A 167 -4.94 4.86 -6.44
N PHE A 168 -4.58 3.97 -5.54
CA PHE A 168 -3.43 3.07 -5.64
C PHE A 168 -3.92 1.62 -5.71
N ARG A 169 -3.46 0.88 -6.72
CA ARG A 169 -3.54 -0.58 -6.78
C ARG A 169 -2.17 -1.12 -6.40
N LEU A 170 -2.11 -1.91 -5.34
CA LEU A 170 -0.88 -2.55 -4.85
C LEU A 170 -0.75 -3.99 -5.38
N SER A 171 0.45 -4.56 -5.27
CA SER A 171 0.74 -5.92 -5.73
C SER A 171 0.03 -6.99 -4.91
N ASN A 172 -0.19 -6.75 -3.62
CA ASN A 172 -0.90 -7.59 -2.64
C ASN A 172 -2.44 -7.53 -2.73
N SER A 173 -2.99 -7.24 -3.91
CA SER A 173 -4.44 -7.15 -4.14
C SER A 173 -5.17 -6.07 -3.31
N THR A 174 -4.43 -5.14 -2.70
CA THR A 174 -5.00 -3.98 -2.00
C THR A 174 -5.29 -2.86 -2.99
N VAL A 175 -6.50 -2.31 -2.93
CA VAL A 175 -6.89 -1.06 -3.60
C VAL A 175 -7.15 -0.02 -2.54
N GLN A 176 -6.43 1.10 -2.60
CA GLN A 176 -6.59 2.21 -1.68
C GLN A 176 -7.01 3.46 -2.44
N VAL A 177 -7.97 4.20 -1.91
CA VAL A 177 -8.44 5.47 -2.46
C VAL A 177 -8.35 6.52 -1.37
N ILE A 178 -7.54 7.55 -1.61
CA ILE A 178 -7.36 8.69 -0.72
C ILE A 178 -8.10 9.87 -1.34
N PHE A 179 -9.10 10.39 -0.63
CA PHE A 179 -9.95 11.48 -1.10
C PHE A 179 -9.39 12.84 -0.66
N THR A 180 -9.72 13.90 -1.41
CA THR A 180 -9.29 15.27 -1.10
C THR A 180 -9.86 15.82 0.21
N ASP A 181 -10.94 15.22 0.73
CA ASP A 181 -11.54 15.56 2.02
C ASP A 181 -10.91 14.82 3.22
N CYS A 182 -9.68 14.31 3.03
CA CYS A 182 -8.87 13.55 4.00
C CYS A 182 -9.39 12.16 4.36
N THR A 183 -10.54 11.75 3.83
CA THR A 183 -11.07 10.39 4.01
C THR A 183 -10.36 9.37 3.12
N GLU A 184 -10.46 8.10 3.48
CA GLU A 184 -9.74 7.02 2.79
C GLU A 184 -10.57 5.74 2.79
N ILE A 185 -10.55 5.03 1.67
CA ILE A 185 -11.03 3.64 1.58
C ILE A 185 -9.85 2.74 1.25
N ILE A 186 -9.75 1.61 1.95
CA ILE A 186 -8.86 0.51 1.60
C ILE A 186 -9.71 -0.75 1.43
N LEU A 187 -9.60 -1.36 0.26
CA LEU A 187 -10.24 -2.62 -0.10
C LEU A 187 -9.15 -3.69 -0.20
N SER A 188 -9.27 -4.75 0.58
CA SER A 188 -8.49 -5.96 0.38
C SER A 188 -9.35 -6.96 -0.39
N SER A 189 -8.96 -7.29 -1.62
CA SER A 189 -9.75 -8.17 -2.49
C SER A 189 -9.93 -9.58 -1.92
N GLU A 190 -9.00 -10.04 -1.09
CA GLU A 190 -9.03 -11.37 -0.48
C GLU A 190 -9.94 -11.42 0.76
N ALA A 191 -9.97 -10.35 1.54
CA ALA A 191 -10.67 -10.34 2.83
C ALA A 191 -12.15 -9.94 2.74
N ARG A 192 -12.62 -9.40 1.61
CA ARG A 192 -13.95 -8.75 1.49
C ARG A 192 -14.20 -7.71 2.60
N VAL A 193 -13.12 -7.08 3.07
CA VAL A 193 -13.11 -6.05 4.12
C VAL A 193 -12.86 -4.69 3.50
N VAL A 194 -13.64 -3.71 3.95
CA VAL A 194 -13.47 -2.29 3.69
C VAL A 194 -12.94 -1.63 4.96
N THR A 195 -11.74 -1.05 4.88
CA THR A 195 -11.24 -0.15 5.91
C THR A 195 -11.54 1.28 5.49
N PHE A 196 -12.29 2.00 6.31
CA PHE A 196 -12.61 3.40 6.10
C PHE A 196 -11.89 4.28 7.13
N ARG A 197 -11.20 5.33 6.67
CA ARG A 197 -10.70 6.41 7.52
C ARG A 197 -11.61 7.62 7.38
N ASP A 198 -12.18 8.06 8.50
CA ASP A 198 -12.99 9.27 8.55
C ASP A 198 -12.15 10.56 8.61
N LYS A 199 -12.84 11.71 8.62
CA LYS A 199 -12.21 13.04 8.69
C LYS A 199 -11.47 13.27 10.02
N SER A 200 -11.88 12.57 11.06
CA SER A 200 -11.23 12.56 12.38
C SER A 200 -10.02 11.62 12.44
N ARG A 201 -9.54 11.14 11.28
CA ARG A 201 -8.40 10.22 11.13
C ARG A 201 -8.60 8.85 11.76
N ARG A 202 -9.81 8.50 12.19
CA ARG A 202 -10.09 7.19 12.80
C ARG A 202 -10.37 6.16 11.72
N ARG A 203 -9.64 5.03 11.78
CA ARG A 203 -9.83 3.90 10.87
C ARG A 203 -10.77 2.86 11.48
N ARG A 204 -11.72 2.38 10.69
CA ARG A 204 -12.63 1.29 11.05
C ARG A 204 -12.72 0.29 9.91
N ALA A 205 -12.64 -1.00 10.23
CA ALA A 205 -12.80 -2.08 9.28
C ALA A 205 -14.23 -2.62 9.34
N PHE A 206 -14.80 -2.91 8.18
CA PHE A 206 -16.15 -3.45 8.01
C PHE A 206 -16.12 -4.56 6.98
N THR A 207 -16.94 -5.60 7.15
CA THR A 207 -17.19 -6.53 6.03
C THR A 207 -18.04 -5.81 4.98
N LEU A 208 -17.86 -6.14 3.70
CA LEU A 208 -18.71 -5.61 2.63
C LEU A 208 -20.20 -5.88 2.91
N GLU A 209 -20.52 -7.07 3.43
CA GLU A 209 -21.87 -7.46 3.83
C GLU A 209 -22.45 -6.52 4.89
N SER A 210 -21.70 -6.22 5.96
CA SER A 210 -22.16 -5.30 7.01
C SER A 210 -22.44 -3.89 6.50
N VAL A 211 -21.68 -3.41 5.51
CA VAL A 211 -21.89 -2.07 4.92
C VAL A 211 -23.14 -2.03 4.05
N VAL A 212 -23.51 -3.16 3.43
CA VAL A 212 -24.73 -3.29 2.64
C VAL A 212 -25.97 -3.43 3.54
N HIS A 213 -25.89 -4.22 4.62
CA HIS A 213 -27.01 -4.42 5.55
C HIS A 213 -27.27 -3.23 6.48
N GLU A 214 -26.22 -2.51 6.89
CA GLU A 214 -26.32 -1.26 7.64
C GLU A 214 -25.75 -0.12 6.77
N PRO A 215 -26.57 0.50 5.90
CA PRO A 215 -26.08 1.44 4.92
C PRO A 215 -25.45 2.66 5.59
N ARG A 216 -24.14 2.80 5.42
CA ARG A 216 -23.38 3.99 5.81
C ARG A 216 -23.21 4.86 4.56
N PRO A 217 -23.99 5.94 4.39
CA PRO A 217 -24.06 6.66 3.12
C PRO A 217 -22.73 7.30 2.71
N ASP A 218 -21.90 7.67 3.67
CA ASP A 218 -20.55 8.19 3.47
C ASP A 218 -19.60 7.13 2.89
N ILE A 219 -19.61 5.91 3.41
CA ILE A 219 -18.83 4.79 2.90
C ILE A 219 -19.36 4.35 1.53
N MET A 220 -20.69 4.22 1.39
CA MET A 220 -21.34 3.79 0.15
C MET A 220 -21.03 4.72 -1.02
N LYS A 221 -21.12 6.04 -0.84
CA LYS A 221 -20.76 7.02 -1.89
C LYS A 221 -19.31 6.86 -2.34
N ARG A 222 -18.39 6.60 -1.41
CA ARG A 222 -16.95 6.41 -1.70
C ARG A 222 -16.68 5.07 -2.38
N LEU A 223 -17.39 4.01 -2.01
CA LEU A 223 -17.34 2.72 -2.70
C LEU A 223 -17.86 2.83 -4.13
N GLN A 224 -18.97 3.53 -4.34
CA GLN A 224 -19.51 3.79 -5.68
C GLN A 224 -18.53 4.59 -6.54
N TYR A 225 -17.92 5.64 -6.00
CA TYR A 225 -16.89 6.42 -6.69
C TYR A 225 -15.66 5.56 -7.02
N THR A 226 -15.22 4.73 -6.07
CA THR A 226 -14.10 3.79 -6.27
C THR A 226 -14.41 2.82 -7.42
N LYS A 227 -15.62 2.27 -7.46
CA LYS A 227 -16.09 1.40 -8.56
C LYS A 227 -16.00 2.10 -9.91
N GLN A 228 -16.43 3.37 -10.00
CA GLN A 228 -16.35 4.14 -11.25
C GLN A 228 -14.91 4.33 -11.73
N ILE A 229 -13.98 4.66 -10.84
CA ILE A 229 -12.54 4.77 -11.19
C ILE A 229 -12.00 3.42 -11.69
N LEU A 230 -12.32 2.33 -10.98
CA LEU A 230 -11.87 0.98 -11.35
C LEU A 230 -12.44 0.54 -12.71
N GLN A 231 -13.69 0.87 -13.02
CA GLN A 231 -14.29 0.57 -14.33
C GLN A 231 -13.56 1.31 -15.46
N GLN A 232 -13.23 2.60 -15.27
CA GLN A 232 -12.44 3.35 -16.25
C GLN A 232 -11.05 2.75 -16.49
N LEU A 233 -10.46 2.12 -15.46
CA LEU A 233 -9.17 1.45 -15.57
C LEU A 233 -9.22 0.15 -16.38
N VAL A 234 -10.38 -0.50 -16.43
CA VAL A 234 -10.63 -1.72 -17.22
C VAL A 234 -11.12 -1.37 -18.63
N SER A 235 -11.85 -0.26 -18.80
CA SER A 235 -12.42 0.13 -20.09
C SER A 235 -11.45 0.91 -21.00
N LYS A 236 -10.39 1.52 -20.46
CA LYS A 236 -9.28 2.09 -21.26
C LYS A 236 -8.21 1.04 -21.61
N ARG A 237 -8.64 -0.21 -21.80
CA ARG A 237 -7.82 -1.26 -22.41
C ARG A 237 -7.68 -0.99 -23.90
#